data_AF-A0A7W1EP73-F1
#
_entry.id   AF-A0A7W1EP73-F1
#
_cell.length_a   1.000
_cell.length_b   1.000
_cell.length_c   1.000
_cell.angle_alpha   90.00
_cell.angle_beta   90.00
_cell.angle_gamma   90.00
#
_symmetry.space_group_name_H-M   'P 1'
#
loop_
_entity.id
_entity.type
_entity.pdbx_description
1 polymer ?
#
loop_
_entity_poly.entity_id
_entity_poly.type
_entity_poly.pdbx_seq_one_letter_code
_entity_poly.pdbx_strand_id
1 'polypeptide(L)'
;ATSFRTFDTICSATQERQDAVIALLEEPLDAMIVIGGYNSSNTISLAALCAERVPTFHIEDADGLDPVSGRVHFRVAGVHHVESARDDWMPMDRPVRIGVTAGASTPNNKIGETVARILATRGLVLGEGV
;
A
#
# COMPACT_ATOMS: atom_id res chain seq x y z
N ALA A 1 34.28 -28.42 -6.14
CA ALA A 1 33.50 -27.73 -5.10
C ALA A 1 33.23 -26.31 -5.56
N THR A 2 32.05 -26.07 -6.12
CA THR A 2 31.71 -24.77 -6.72
C THR A 2 31.05 -23.91 -5.64
N SER A 3 31.76 -22.90 -5.12
CA SER A 3 31.17 -21.96 -4.17
C SER A 3 30.32 -20.96 -4.94
N PHE A 4 29.00 -21.06 -4.80
CA PHE A 4 28.06 -20.02 -5.22
C PHE A 4 28.01 -18.98 -4.10
N ARG A 5 28.45 -17.74 -4.36
CA ARG A 5 28.27 -16.62 -3.43
C ARG A 5 27.35 -15.61 -4.10
N THR A 6 26.10 -15.59 -3.66
CA THR A 6 25.18 -14.50 -3.97
C THR A 6 25.62 -13.29 -3.16
N PHE A 7 26.16 -12.29 -3.83
CA PHE A 7 26.24 -10.95 -3.25
C PHE A 7 24.84 -10.36 -3.41
N ASP A 8 24.07 -10.28 -2.33
CA ASP A 8 22.82 -9.54 -2.33
C ASP A 8 23.14 -8.07 -2.60
N THR A 9 22.99 -7.63 -3.85
CA THR A 9 23.02 -6.22 -4.27
C THR A 9 21.75 -5.49 -3.83
N ILE A 10 21.15 -5.88 -2.71
CA ILE A 10 20.02 -5.16 -2.11
C ILE A 10 20.61 -3.93 -1.44
N CYS A 11 20.47 -2.80 -2.10
CA CYS A 11 20.82 -1.49 -1.57
C CYS A 11 20.21 -1.31 -0.17
N SER A 12 20.95 -0.76 0.79
CA SER A 12 20.51 -0.50 2.17
C SER A 12 19.16 0.22 2.22
N ALA A 13 18.89 1.09 1.25
CA ALA A 13 17.63 1.82 1.11
C ALA A 13 16.39 0.94 0.86
N THR A 14 16.55 -0.27 0.33
CA THR A 14 15.45 -1.26 0.21
C THR A 14 15.21 -1.96 1.54
N GLN A 15 16.27 -2.25 2.29
CA GLN A 15 16.19 -2.90 3.59
C GLN A 15 15.56 -1.97 4.64
N GLU A 16 15.93 -0.69 4.67
CA GLU A 16 15.30 0.31 5.54
C GLU A 16 13.79 0.47 5.27
N ARG A 17 13.37 0.39 4.00
CA ARG A 17 11.95 0.46 3.63
C ARG A 17 11.18 -0.78 4.05
N GLN A 18 11.78 -1.96 3.93
CA GLN A 18 11.16 -3.20 4.42
C GLN A 18 11.06 -3.19 5.95
N ASP A 19 12.11 -2.75 6.65
CA ASP A 19 12.12 -2.64 8.11
C ASP A 19 11.03 -1.66 8.60
N ALA A 20 10.91 -0.50 7.98
CA ALA A 20 9.84 0.46 8.28
C ALA A 20 8.43 -0.10 8.05
N VAL A 21 8.24 -0.88 6.99
CA VAL A 21 6.96 -1.56 6.74
C VAL A 21 6.71 -2.67 7.75
N ILE A 22 7.73 -3.45 8.12
CA ILE A 22 7.62 -4.49 9.15
C ILE A 22 7.22 -3.86 10.49
N ALA A 23 7.89 -2.78 10.90
CA ALA A 23 7.55 -2.04 12.10
C ALA A 23 6.12 -1.47 12.05
N LEU A 24 5.70 -0.93 10.90
CA LEU A 24 4.32 -0.47 10.70
C LEU A 24 3.30 -1.61 10.84
N LEU A 25 3.63 -2.82 10.39
CA LEU A 25 2.78 -4.02 10.51
C LEU A 25 2.72 -4.59 11.93
N GLU A 26 3.49 -4.08 12.89
CA GLU A 26 3.34 -4.39 14.32
C GLU A 26 2.15 -3.65 14.95
N GLU A 27 1.69 -2.56 14.32
CA GLU A 27 0.53 -1.81 14.76
C GLU A 27 -0.79 -2.59 14.47
N PRO A 28 -1.87 -2.33 15.23
CA PRO A 28 -3.17 -2.97 15.00
C PRO A 28 -3.89 -2.32 13.80
N LEU A 29 -3.39 -2.60 12.59
CA LEU A 29 -3.93 -2.09 11.34
C LEU A 29 -5.14 -2.90 10.87
N ASP A 30 -6.13 -2.20 10.33
CA ASP A 30 -7.31 -2.81 9.71
C ASP A 30 -7.07 -3.14 8.23
N ALA A 31 -6.29 -2.30 7.54
CA ALA A 31 -5.86 -2.52 6.16
C ALA A 31 -4.55 -1.77 5.84
N MET A 32 -3.90 -2.21 4.76
CA MET A 32 -2.74 -1.55 4.15
C MET A 32 -3.07 -1.08 2.74
N ILE A 33 -2.65 0.14 2.43
CA ILE A 33 -2.67 0.70 1.07
C ILE A 33 -1.23 0.84 0.60
N VAL A 34 -0.91 0.16 -0.50
CA VAL A 34 0.44 0.16 -1.09
C VAL A 34 0.37 0.85 -2.43
N ILE A 35 1.08 1.98 -2.58
CA ILE A 35 0.95 2.86 -3.74
C ILE A 35 2.15 2.72 -4.68
N GLY A 36 1.90 2.37 -5.93
CA GLY A 36 2.91 2.40 -6.99
C GLY A 36 2.57 1.52 -8.18
N GLY A 37 3.30 1.68 -9.27
CA GLY A 37 2.99 1.01 -10.53
C GLY A 37 2.92 -0.51 -10.44
N TYR A 38 1.97 -1.11 -11.15
CA TYR A 38 1.73 -2.56 -11.12
C TYR A 38 2.86 -3.41 -11.74
N ASN A 39 3.82 -2.78 -12.40
CA ASN A 39 5.03 -3.40 -12.96
C ASN A 39 6.29 -3.15 -12.10
N SER A 40 6.16 -2.47 -10.96
CA SER A 40 7.29 -2.18 -10.06
C SER A 40 7.56 -3.37 -9.15
N SER A 41 8.66 -4.09 -9.38
CA SER A 41 9.05 -5.23 -8.54
C SER A 41 9.14 -4.86 -7.05
N ASN A 42 9.66 -3.67 -6.72
CA ASN A 42 9.71 -3.21 -5.33
C ASN A 42 8.30 -3.07 -4.73
N THR A 43 7.37 -2.45 -5.46
CA THR A 43 6.00 -2.22 -4.98
C THR A 43 5.25 -3.54 -4.83
N ILE A 44 5.43 -4.47 -5.78
CA ILE A 44 4.87 -5.82 -5.72
C ILE A 44 5.39 -6.58 -4.48
N SER A 45 6.71 -6.53 -4.22
CA SER A 45 7.30 -7.16 -3.04
C SER A 45 6.79 -6.56 -1.73
N LEU A 46 6.65 -5.22 -1.65
CA LEU A 46 6.07 -4.57 -0.48
C LEU A 46 4.61 -4.96 -0.26
N ALA A 47 3.81 -5.01 -1.32
CA ALA A 47 2.42 -5.43 -1.24
C ALA A 47 2.27 -6.89 -0.81
N ALA A 48 3.12 -7.78 -1.32
CA ALA A 48 3.16 -9.16 -0.89
C ALA A 48 3.48 -9.28 0.61
N LEU A 49 4.51 -8.56 1.08
CA LEU A 49 4.92 -8.56 2.50
C LEU A 49 3.79 -8.06 3.42
N CYS A 50 3.07 -7.01 3.04
CA CYS A 50 1.94 -6.52 3.83
C CYS A 50 0.77 -7.52 3.84
N ALA A 51 0.49 -8.16 2.69
CA ALA A 51 -0.62 -9.09 2.54
C ALA A 51 -0.48 -10.36 3.39
N GLU A 52 0.73 -10.70 3.85
CA GLU A 52 0.96 -11.79 4.80
C GLU A 52 0.38 -11.52 6.20
N ARG A 53 0.10 -10.26 6.54
CA ARG A 53 -0.28 -9.83 7.90
C ARG A 53 -1.64 -9.17 7.98
N VAL A 54 -2.00 -8.37 6.99
CA VAL A 54 -3.19 -7.50 7.02
C VAL A 54 -3.80 -7.37 5.62
N PRO A 55 -5.12 -7.21 5.48
CA PRO A 55 -5.74 -6.94 4.18
C PRO A 55 -5.01 -5.82 3.45
N THR A 56 -4.48 -6.11 2.27
CA THR A 56 -3.61 -5.21 1.53
C THR A 56 -4.17 -4.92 0.15
N PHE A 57 -4.19 -3.64 -0.20
CA PHE A 57 -4.69 -3.13 -1.47
C PHE A 57 -3.55 -2.39 -2.18
N HIS A 58 -3.01 -3.02 -3.23
CA HIS A 58 -1.99 -2.41 -4.09
C HIS A 58 -2.68 -1.57 -5.16
N ILE A 59 -2.54 -0.25 -5.09
CA ILE A 59 -3.11 0.69 -6.07
C ILE A 59 -1.98 1.39 -6.83
N GLU A 60 -2.21 1.74 -8.09
CA GLU A 60 -1.22 2.50 -8.87
C GLU A 60 -1.14 3.96 -8.42
N ASP A 61 -2.29 4.55 -8.08
CA ASP A 61 -2.48 5.90 -7.58
C ASP A 61 -3.88 6.08 -6.97
N ALA A 62 -4.20 7.32 -6.62
CA ALA A 62 -5.44 7.69 -5.96
C ALA A 62 -6.70 7.32 -6.77
N ASP A 63 -6.62 7.18 -8.10
CA ASP A 63 -7.75 6.73 -8.93
C ASP A 63 -8.18 5.29 -8.64
N GLY A 64 -7.36 4.52 -7.93
CA GLY A 64 -7.78 3.25 -7.34
C GLY A 64 -8.83 3.39 -6.23
N LEU A 65 -9.11 4.59 -5.72
CA LEU A 65 -10.09 4.83 -4.66
C LEU A 65 -11.22 5.70 -5.17
N ASP A 66 -12.44 5.17 -5.10
CA ASP A 66 -13.67 5.90 -5.41
C ASP A 66 -14.30 6.47 -4.12
N PRO A 67 -14.25 7.79 -3.92
CA PRO A 67 -14.73 8.41 -2.68
C PRO A 67 -16.25 8.43 -2.55
N VAL A 68 -17.00 8.23 -3.64
CA VAL A 68 -18.47 8.32 -3.64
C VAL A 68 -19.09 6.97 -3.28
N SER A 69 -18.60 5.90 -3.90
CA SER A 69 -19.04 4.53 -3.66
C SER A 69 -18.29 3.86 -2.50
N GLY A 70 -17.13 4.40 -2.10
CA GLY A 70 -16.26 3.78 -1.10
C GLY A 70 -15.46 2.59 -1.65
N ARG A 71 -15.52 2.32 -2.96
CA ARG A 71 -14.87 1.16 -3.59
C ARG A 71 -13.36 1.39 -3.77
N VAL A 72 -12.58 0.32 -3.56
CA VAL A 72 -11.16 0.27 -3.91
C VAL A 72 -10.94 -0.67 -5.10
N HIS A 73 -10.20 -0.20 -6.09
CA HIS A 73 -9.68 -0.94 -7.24
C HIS A 73 -8.19 -1.17 -7.03
N PHE A 74 -7.75 -2.43 -7.07
CA PHE A 74 -6.40 -2.80 -6.68
C PHE A 74 -5.91 -4.03 -7.41
N ARG A 75 -4.58 -4.18 -7.46
CA ARG A 75 -3.92 -5.41 -7.87
C ARG A 75 -3.83 -6.37 -6.68
N VAL A 76 -4.22 -7.62 -6.90
CA VAL A 76 -4.17 -8.67 -5.87
C VAL A 76 -2.70 -8.97 -5.57
N ALA A 77 -2.29 -8.73 -4.33
CA ALA A 77 -0.94 -9.02 -3.88
C ALA A 77 -0.62 -10.52 -4.03
N GLY A 78 0.57 -10.85 -4.53
CA GLY A 78 1.01 -12.23 -4.74
C GLY A 78 0.43 -12.93 -5.99
N VAL A 79 -0.51 -12.33 -6.71
CA VAL A 79 -1.06 -12.89 -7.96
C VAL A 79 -0.70 -12.00 -9.14
N HIS A 80 0.01 -12.56 -10.13
CA HIS A 80 0.44 -11.82 -11.30
C HIS A 80 -0.76 -11.40 -12.17
N HIS A 81 -0.84 -10.10 -12.46
CA HIS A 81 -1.78 -9.48 -13.41
C HIS A 81 -3.27 -9.72 -13.11
N VAL A 82 -3.61 -9.82 -11.82
CA VAL A 82 -5.02 -9.89 -11.40
C VAL A 82 -5.39 -8.61 -10.66
N GLU A 83 -6.33 -7.89 -11.25
CA GLU A 83 -6.95 -6.72 -10.65
C GLU A 83 -8.32 -7.11 -10.08
N SER A 84 -8.73 -6.45 -9.01
CA SER A 84 -9.99 -6.68 -8.33
C SER A 84 -10.54 -5.37 -7.79
N ALA A 85 -11.80 -5.40 -7.37
CA ALA A 85 -12.43 -4.29 -6.69
C ALA A 85 -13.22 -4.77 -5.47
N ARG A 86 -13.24 -3.96 -4.41
CA ARG A 86 -14.01 -4.23 -3.19
C ARG A 86 -14.72 -3.00 -2.67
N ASP A 87 -15.98 -3.17 -2.30
CA ASP A 87 -16.82 -2.15 -1.67
C ASP A 87 -16.62 -2.10 -0.14
N ASP A 88 -16.37 -3.25 0.50
CA ASP A 88 -16.20 -3.40 1.94
C ASP A 88 -14.72 -3.60 2.31
N TRP A 89 -13.86 -2.67 1.88
CA TRP A 89 -12.42 -2.78 2.12
C TRP A 89 -12.00 -2.23 3.49
N MET A 90 -12.88 -1.49 4.17
CA MET A 90 -12.70 -1.06 5.56
C MET A 90 -14.03 -1.02 6.34
N PRO A 91 -14.03 -1.30 7.66
CA PRO A 91 -15.24 -1.26 8.49
C PRO A 91 -15.80 0.16 8.69
N MET A 92 -17.00 0.46 8.22
CA MET A 92 -17.57 1.83 8.27
C MET A 92 -18.14 2.26 9.63
N ASP A 93 -18.36 1.31 10.54
CA ASP A 93 -19.08 1.48 11.82
C ASP A 93 -18.19 1.91 13.00
N ARG A 94 -16.86 1.87 12.84
CA ARG A 94 -15.89 2.20 13.90
C ARG A 94 -14.68 2.97 13.37
N PRO A 95 -13.87 3.59 14.26
CA PRO A 95 -12.56 4.08 13.89
C PRO A 95 -11.70 2.96 13.31
N VAL A 96 -10.93 3.30 12.28
CA VAL A 96 -10.02 2.37 11.61
C VAL A 96 -8.60 2.91 11.58
N ARG A 97 -7.62 2.01 11.61
CA ARG A 97 -6.21 2.34 11.44
C ARG A 97 -5.74 1.78 10.10
N ILE A 98 -5.49 2.67 9.16
CA ILE A 98 -5.02 2.31 7.81
C ILE A 98 -3.53 2.63 7.71
N GLY A 99 -2.72 1.64 7.39
CA GLY A 99 -1.33 1.89 7.05
C GLY A 99 -1.18 2.25 5.58
N VAL A 100 -0.30 3.19 5.28
CA VAL A 100 -0.03 3.65 3.91
C VAL A 100 1.46 3.56 3.66
N THR A 101 1.84 2.90 2.57
CA THR A 101 3.22 2.84 2.10
C THR A 101 3.28 3.00 0.58
N ALA A 102 4.45 3.30 0.05
CA ALA A 102 4.63 3.56 -1.37
C ALA A 102 5.94 2.98 -1.89
N GLY A 103 5.93 2.57 -3.17
CA GLY A 103 7.13 2.18 -3.88
C GLY A 103 8.15 3.31 -3.97
N ALA A 104 9.44 2.97 -4.13
CA ALA A 104 10.52 3.95 -4.19
C ALA A 104 10.39 5.01 -5.29
N SER A 105 9.63 4.72 -6.35
CA SER A 105 9.41 5.62 -7.50
C SER A 105 8.07 6.35 -7.46
N THR A 106 7.30 6.23 -6.38
CA THR A 106 6.01 6.90 -6.22
C THR A 106 6.24 8.31 -5.64
N PRO A 107 5.87 9.40 -6.35
CA PRO A 107 6.07 10.75 -5.86
C PRO A 107 5.13 11.09 -4.70
N ASN A 108 5.57 11.99 -3.82
CA ASN A 108 4.85 12.34 -2.58
C ASN A 108 3.43 12.87 -2.80
N ASN A 109 3.17 13.56 -3.92
CA ASN A 109 1.83 14.06 -4.24
C ASN A 109 0.83 12.90 -4.39
N LYS A 110 1.22 11.80 -5.04
CA LYS A 110 0.35 10.62 -5.18
C LYS A 110 -0.02 10.02 -3.83
N ILE A 111 0.90 10.07 -2.86
CA ILE A 111 0.63 9.63 -1.48
C ILE A 111 -0.40 10.55 -0.83
N GLY A 112 -0.21 11.87 -0.91
CA GLY A 112 -1.15 12.86 -0.36
C GLY A 112 -2.55 12.75 -0.97
N GLU A 113 -2.64 12.64 -2.29
CA GLU A 113 -3.90 12.47 -3.02
C GLU A 113 -4.61 11.17 -2.61
N THR A 114 -3.86 10.09 -2.40
CA THR A 114 -4.41 8.82 -1.91
C THR A 114 -4.97 8.99 -0.51
N VAL A 115 -4.23 9.59 0.42
CA VAL A 115 -4.71 9.84 1.79
C VAL A 115 -5.96 10.73 1.78
N ALA A 116 -6.00 11.76 0.93
CA ALA A 116 -7.16 12.62 0.75
C ALA A 116 -8.40 11.81 0.33
N ARG A 117 -8.24 10.88 -0.62
CA ARG A 117 -9.34 10.03 -1.08
C ARG A 117 -9.78 9.01 -0.04
N ILE A 118 -8.85 8.41 0.71
CA ILE A 118 -9.19 7.52 1.85
C ILE A 118 -10.05 8.27 2.88
N LEU A 119 -9.74 9.53 3.14
CA LEU A 119 -10.53 10.34 4.06
C LEU A 119 -11.88 10.72 3.44
N ALA A 120 -11.91 11.03 2.15
CA ALA A 120 -13.14 11.35 1.43
C ALA A 120 -14.13 10.18 1.38
N THR A 121 -13.68 8.91 1.34
CA THR A 121 -14.59 7.75 1.46
C THR A 121 -15.32 7.70 2.81
N ARG A 122 -14.82 8.41 3.83
CA ARG A 122 -15.44 8.60 5.15
C ARG A 122 -16.15 9.94 5.30
N GLY A 123 -16.25 10.73 4.23
CA GLY A 123 -16.79 12.09 4.29
C GLY A 123 -15.90 13.07 5.06
N LEU A 124 -14.62 12.73 5.26
CA LEU A 124 -13.62 13.59 5.90
C LEU A 124 -12.84 14.34 4.82
N VAL A 125 -12.49 15.60 5.10
CA VAL A 125 -11.68 16.44 4.21
C VAL A 125 -10.36 16.73 4.92
N LEU A 126 -9.23 16.56 4.23
CA LEU A 126 -7.93 17.05 4.73
C LEU A 126 -8.02 18.58 4.83
N GLY A 127 -7.90 19.11 6.04
CA GLY A 127 -7.76 20.54 6.23
C GLY A 127 -6.48 21.01 5.54
N GLU A 128 -6.56 22.10 4.78
CA GLU A 128 -5.39 22.80 4.24
C GLU A 128 -4.56 23.31 5.43
N GLY A 129 -3.47 22.61 5.76
CA GLY A 129 -2.53 23.08 6.80
C GLY A 129 -1.74 21.99 7.51
N VAL A 130 -0.60 21.61 6.93
CA VAL A 130 0.64 21.32 7.67
C VAL A 130 1.80 21.97 6.94
#